data_AF-A0A231H5E8-F1
#
_entry.id   AF-A0A231H5E8-F1
#
_cell.length_a   1.000
_cell.length_b   1.000
_cell.length_c   1.000
_cell.angle_alpha   90.00
_cell.angle_beta   90.00
_cell.angle_gamma   90.00
#
_symmetry.space_group_name_H-M   'P 1'
#
loop_
_entity.id
_entity.type
_entity.pdbx_description
1 polymer ?
#
loop_
_entity_poly.entity_id
_entity_poly.type
_entity_poly.pdbx_seq_one_letter_code
_entity_poly.pdbx_strand_id
1 'polypeptide(L)'
;MSTRPRTGTDVAVRIRLREDFAEDPDFDPQETFVLQLADELPDVCTRHGEVAIEQRDKDFDFRPKTVQRSAEQQWVQRTAAYEVRFLLRGFYRIATFRWVEVNPPSTVLEGTWPICTKCKRTRQLCQYTGHAIVLLGLAAILVILAATQTTTSAHLPVPLVLAVFPGWGLFGLIAAYLLYRRSTTFVSFRPIADLGWTQIRAHPRFAEAFESRGTVSGRG
;
A
#
# COMPACT_ATOMS: atom_id res chain seq x y z
N MET A 1 17.79 -7.20 -18.01
CA MET A 1 16.62 -6.41 -17.58
C MET A 1 15.38 -7.11 -18.16
N SER A 2 14.78 -8.07 -17.42
CA SER A 2 13.71 -8.94 -17.95
C SER A 2 12.35 -8.24 -17.81
N THR A 3 11.81 -7.80 -18.93
CA THR A 3 10.45 -7.27 -19.08
C THR A 3 9.45 -8.42 -18.93
N ARG A 4 8.94 -8.63 -17.71
CA ARG A 4 7.86 -9.58 -17.46
C ARG A 4 6.58 -9.18 -18.24
N PRO A 5 5.88 -10.13 -18.86
CA PRO A 5 4.59 -9.86 -19.49
C PRO A 5 3.58 -9.36 -18.45
N ARG A 6 2.90 -8.27 -18.78
CA ARG A 6 1.87 -7.58 -17.97
C ARG A 6 0.48 -8.24 -18.07
N THR A 7 0.42 -9.55 -18.29
CA THR A 7 -0.86 -10.28 -18.40
C THR A 7 -1.29 -10.76 -17.02
N GLY A 8 -1.83 -9.83 -16.22
CA GLY A 8 -2.59 -10.19 -15.02
C GLY A 8 -4.04 -10.47 -15.40
N THR A 9 -4.60 -11.56 -14.87
CA THR A 9 -6.01 -11.92 -14.97
C THR A 9 -6.75 -11.31 -13.79
N ASP A 10 -7.93 -10.72 -14.02
CA ASP A 10 -8.76 -10.21 -12.93
C ASP A 10 -9.57 -11.40 -12.37
N VAL A 11 -9.45 -11.66 -11.06
CA VAL A 11 -10.13 -12.74 -10.33
C VAL A 11 -11.06 -12.11 -9.31
N ALA A 12 -12.34 -12.52 -9.30
CA ALA A 12 -13.30 -12.08 -8.31
C ALA A 12 -13.16 -12.93 -7.04
N VAL A 13 -13.00 -12.28 -5.89
CA VAL A 13 -12.95 -12.91 -4.57
C VAL A 13 -14.05 -12.34 -3.69
N ARG A 14 -14.68 -13.19 -2.88
CA ARG A 14 -15.71 -12.79 -1.92
C ARG A 14 -15.08 -12.04 -0.77
N ILE A 15 -15.74 -10.95 -0.44
CA ILE A 15 -15.47 -10.16 0.75
C ILE A 15 -16.77 -10.03 1.52
N ARG A 16 -16.66 -9.80 2.82
CA ARG A 16 -17.80 -9.52 3.67
C ARG A 16 -17.46 -8.35 4.57
N LEU A 17 -18.47 -7.60 4.98
CA LEU A 17 -18.32 -6.63 6.05
C LEU A 17 -17.97 -7.39 7.34
N ARG A 18 -17.02 -6.87 8.12
CA ARG A 18 -16.67 -7.48 9.42
C ARG A 18 -17.89 -7.44 10.34
N GLU A 19 -18.04 -8.47 11.18
CA GLU A 19 -19.27 -8.72 11.95
C GLU A 19 -19.68 -7.53 12.83
N ASP A 20 -18.72 -6.81 13.41
CA ASP A 20 -18.96 -5.60 14.21
C ASP A 20 -19.57 -4.43 13.43
N PHE A 21 -19.28 -4.30 12.13
CA PHE A 21 -19.91 -3.31 11.26
C PHE A 21 -21.19 -3.85 10.59
N ALA A 22 -21.31 -5.17 10.44
CA ALA A 22 -22.49 -5.79 9.83
C ALA A 22 -23.70 -5.80 10.77
N GLU A 23 -23.47 -5.85 12.08
CA GLU A 23 -24.51 -5.81 13.11
C GLU A 23 -24.88 -4.38 13.53
N ASP A 24 -24.14 -3.37 13.08
CA ASP A 24 -24.38 -1.97 13.41
C ASP A 24 -25.60 -1.43 12.62
N PRO A 25 -26.72 -1.10 13.30
CA PRO A 25 -27.91 -0.56 12.63
C PRO A 25 -27.68 0.83 12.01
N ASP A 26 -26.67 1.56 12.49
CA ASP A 26 -26.31 2.90 12.03
C ASP A 26 -25.12 2.88 11.03
N PHE A 27 -24.81 1.70 10.47
CA PHE A 27 -23.72 1.54 9.49
C PHE A 27 -23.86 2.51 8.31
N ASP A 28 -22.89 3.41 8.17
CA ASP A 28 -22.74 4.29 7.01
C ASP A 28 -21.48 3.93 6.20
N PRO A 29 -21.61 3.52 4.92
CA PRO A 29 -20.46 3.26 4.04
C PRO A 29 -19.66 4.54 3.69
N GLN A 30 -20.11 5.72 4.11
CA GLN A 30 -19.34 6.97 4.07
C GLN A 30 -18.41 7.14 5.27
N GLU A 31 -18.44 6.25 6.27
CA GLU A 31 -17.51 6.26 7.39
C GLU A 31 -16.36 5.24 7.21
N THR A 32 -15.53 5.11 8.24
CA THR A 32 -14.42 4.15 8.25
C THR A 32 -14.95 2.78 8.64
N PHE A 33 -14.75 1.78 7.77
CA PHE A 33 -15.21 0.42 8.02
C PHE A 33 -14.18 -0.63 7.58
N VAL A 34 -14.40 -1.86 8.01
CA VAL A 34 -13.50 -2.99 7.75
C VAL A 34 -14.23 -4.10 6.98
N LEU A 35 -13.61 -4.50 5.87
CA LEU A 35 -13.98 -5.66 5.07
C LEU A 35 -13.04 -6.81 5.42
N GLN A 36 -13.56 -8.03 5.35
CA GLN A 36 -12.80 -9.26 5.51
C GLN A 36 -12.90 -10.12 4.26
N LEU A 37 -11.78 -10.73 3.89
CA LEU A 37 -11.77 -11.76 2.86
C LEU A 37 -12.56 -12.99 3.35
N ALA A 38 -13.56 -13.41 2.57
CA ALA A 38 -14.38 -14.56 2.91
C ALA A 38 -13.90 -15.86 2.26
N ASP A 39 -13.15 -15.76 1.16
CA ASP A 39 -12.61 -16.94 0.45
C ASP A 39 -11.24 -17.35 0.98
N GLU A 40 -11.03 -18.66 1.10
CA GLU A 40 -9.69 -19.22 1.31
C GLU A 40 -8.88 -19.18 0.00
N LEU A 41 -7.69 -18.57 0.07
CA LEU A 41 -6.84 -18.42 -1.11
C LEU A 41 -5.96 -19.66 -1.36
N PRO A 42 -5.65 -19.99 -2.63
CA PRO A 42 -4.72 -21.05 -2.96
C PRO A 42 -3.29 -20.75 -2.49
N ASP A 43 -2.49 -21.79 -2.28
CA ASP A 43 -1.06 -21.68 -1.93
C ASP A 43 -0.18 -21.30 -3.13
N VAL A 44 -0.65 -20.32 -3.90
CA VAL A 44 0.02 -19.74 -5.05
C VAL A 44 0.02 -18.23 -4.85
N CYS A 45 1.15 -17.58 -5.07
CA CYS A 45 1.26 -16.14 -4.89
C CYS A 45 0.48 -15.39 -5.98
N THR A 46 -0.43 -14.51 -5.57
CA THR A 46 -1.26 -13.67 -6.45
C THR A 46 -0.45 -12.90 -7.49
N ARG A 47 0.73 -12.38 -7.13
CA ARG A 47 1.54 -11.53 -8.00
C ARG A 47 2.44 -12.28 -8.97
N HIS A 48 2.95 -13.43 -8.55
CA HIS A 48 4.04 -14.12 -9.26
C HIS A 48 3.65 -15.51 -9.80
N GLY A 49 2.54 -16.09 -9.34
CA GLY A 49 2.13 -17.44 -9.73
C GLY A 49 3.06 -18.54 -9.23
N GLU A 50 3.89 -18.25 -8.22
CA GLU A 50 4.79 -19.21 -7.58
C GLU A 50 4.16 -19.80 -6.32
N VAL A 51 4.60 -21.00 -5.94
CA VAL A 51 4.15 -21.65 -4.70
C VAL A 51 4.41 -20.74 -3.50
N ALA A 52 3.38 -20.60 -2.66
CA ALA A 52 3.47 -19.84 -1.43
C ALA A 52 4.39 -20.57 -0.44
N ILE A 53 5.26 -19.80 0.21
CA ILE A 53 6.11 -20.30 1.30
C ILE A 53 5.55 -19.93 2.68
N GLU A 54 4.70 -18.91 2.73
CA GLU A 54 4.03 -18.45 3.94
C GLU A 54 2.68 -17.84 3.55
N GLN A 55 1.70 -18.03 4.43
CA GLN A 55 0.44 -17.31 4.45
C GLN A 55 0.58 -16.16 5.45
N ARG A 56 0.09 -14.97 5.10
CA ARG A 56 0.30 -13.78 5.94
C ARG A 56 -0.95 -12.92 6.03
N ASP A 57 -1.32 -12.62 7.25
CA ASP A 57 -2.38 -11.65 7.54
C ASP A 57 -1.92 -10.26 7.13
N LYS A 58 -2.73 -9.63 6.29
CA LYS A 58 -2.40 -8.33 5.74
C LYS A 58 -3.62 -7.47 5.49
N ASP A 59 -3.54 -6.28 6.07
CA ASP A 59 -4.54 -5.24 5.89
C ASP A 59 -4.16 -4.34 4.71
N PHE A 60 -5.13 -4.07 3.86
CA PHE A 60 -5.02 -3.17 2.72
C PHE A 60 -5.94 -1.97 2.90
N ASP A 61 -5.36 -0.77 2.86
CA ASP A 61 -6.13 0.46 2.97
C ASP A 61 -6.69 0.90 1.62
N PHE A 62 -7.93 1.37 1.63
CA PHE A 62 -8.62 1.97 0.50
C PHE A 62 -9.12 3.36 0.88
N ARG A 63 -9.21 4.24 -0.12
CA ARG A 63 -9.84 5.55 0.00
C ARG A 63 -11.04 5.67 -0.93
N PRO A 64 -12.11 6.34 -0.50
CA PRO A 64 -13.22 6.64 -1.38
C PRO A 64 -12.72 7.55 -2.49
N LYS A 65 -13.29 7.32 -3.65
CA LYS A 65 -13.10 8.12 -4.84
C LYS A 65 -14.48 8.26 -5.47
N THR A 66 -15.06 9.44 -5.30
CA THR A 66 -16.28 9.80 -6.02
C THR A 66 -15.94 9.90 -7.51
N VAL A 67 -16.61 9.09 -8.32
CA VAL A 67 -16.45 9.16 -9.77
C VAL A 67 -17.32 10.30 -10.26
N GLN A 68 -16.73 11.42 -10.68
CA GLN A 68 -17.45 12.67 -11.02
C GLN A 68 -18.60 12.53 -12.07
N ARG A 69 -18.72 11.38 -12.74
CA ARG A 69 -19.77 11.04 -13.72
C ARG A 69 -20.85 10.09 -13.22
N SER A 70 -20.64 9.40 -12.10
CA SER A 70 -21.58 8.45 -11.51
C SER A 70 -21.65 8.75 -10.02
N ALA A 71 -22.84 8.94 -9.45
CA ALA A 71 -22.98 9.14 -8.00
C ALA A 71 -22.48 7.92 -7.18
N GLU A 72 -22.01 6.87 -7.85
CA GLU A 72 -21.39 5.70 -7.24
C GLU A 72 -20.04 6.03 -6.58
N GLN A 73 -19.96 5.68 -5.30
CA GLN A 73 -18.74 5.68 -4.52
C GLN A 73 -17.93 4.43 -4.83
N GLN A 74 -16.63 4.61 -5.14
CA GLN A 74 -15.70 3.51 -5.34
C GLN A 74 -14.52 3.66 -4.39
N TRP A 75 -14.01 2.54 -3.86
CA TRP A 75 -12.86 2.55 -2.96
C TRP A 75 -11.60 2.10 -3.71
N VAL A 76 -10.57 2.95 -3.73
CA VAL A 76 -9.31 2.71 -4.45
C VAL A 76 -8.19 2.40 -3.47
N GLN A 77 -7.44 1.33 -3.75
CA GLN A 77 -6.32 0.89 -2.93
C GLN A 77 -5.21 1.96 -2.84
N ARG A 78 -4.75 2.23 -1.62
CA ARG A 78 -3.60 3.12 -1.34
C ARG A 78 -2.28 2.41 -1.65
N THR A 79 -1.84 2.49 -2.90
CA THR A 79 -0.53 1.98 -3.35
C THR A 79 0.56 3.05 -3.26
N ALA A 80 1.83 2.67 -3.29
CA ALA A 80 2.94 3.66 -3.35
C ALA A 80 2.81 4.61 -4.56
N ALA A 81 2.34 4.12 -5.70
CA ALA A 81 2.09 4.96 -6.87
C ALA A 81 0.92 5.95 -6.66
N TYR A 82 -0.11 5.52 -5.92
CA TYR A 82 -1.21 6.40 -5.50
C TYR A 82 -0.70 7.52 -4.60
N GLU A 83 0.12 7.20 -3.59
CA GLU A 83 0.72 8.19 -2.67
C GLU A 83 1.60 9.19 -3.41
N VAL A 84 2.45 8.74 -4.34
CA VAL A 84 3.26 9.65 -5.18
C VAL A 84 2.36 10.61 -5.96
N ARG A 85 1.31 10.09 -6.61
CA ARG A 85 0.38 10.93 -7.36
C ARG A 85 -0.38 11.90 -6.46
N PHE A 86 -0.74 11.48 -5.25
CA PHE A 86 -1.40 12.30 -4.25
C PHE A 86 -0.48 13.43 -3.78
N LEU A 87 0.77 13.14 -3.45
CA LEU A 87 1.78 14.14 -3.06
C LEU A 87 2.04 15.15 -4.18
N LEU A 88 2.22 14.69 -5.42
CA LEU A 88 2.42 15.57 -6.58
C LEU A 88 1.21 16.48 -6.81
N ARG A 89 -0.02 15.95 -6.66
CA ARG A 89 -1.24 16.76 -6.75
C ARG A 89 -1.37 17.75 -5.60
N GLY A 90 -1.02 17.34 -4.38
CA GLY A 90 -1.00 18.20 -3.21
C GLY A 90 -0.05 19.37 -3.40
N PHE A 91 1.18 19.08 -3.83
CA PHE A 91 2.19 20.10 -4.16
C PHE A 91 1.69 21.07 -5.22
N TYR A 92 1.11 20.57 -6.33
CA TYR A 92 0.52 21.41 -7.36
C TYR A 92 -0.63 22.29 -6.82
N ARG A 93 -1.47 21.77 -5.92
CA ARG A 93 -2.59 22.53 -5.32
C ARG A 93 -2.11 23.60 -4.34
N ILE A 94 -1.10 23.30 -3.53
CA ILE A 94 -0.45 24.27 -2.64
C ILE A 94 0.16 25.39 -3.48
N ALA A 95 0.91 25.03 -4.53
CA ALA A 95 1.49 26.01 -5.46
C ALA A 95 0.44 26.85 -6.20
N THR A 96 -0.81 26.38 -6.29
CA THR A 96 -1.93 27.08 -6.93
C THR A 96 -2.97 27.62 -5.93
N PHE A 97 -2.64 27.67 -4.64
CA PHE A 97 -3.52 28.16 -3.55
C PHE A 97 -4.94 27.58 -3.55
N ARG A 98 -5.09 26.31 -3.95
CA ARG A 98 -6.38 25.61 -3.93
C ARG A 98 -6.56 24.84 -2.63
N TRP A 99 -7.67 25.09 -1.95
CA TRP A 99 -8.06 24.41 -0.71
C TRP A 99 -8.06 22.89 -0.83
N VAL A 100 -7.67 22.22 0.26
CA VAL A 100 -7.59 20.76 0.35
C VAL A 100 -8.50 20.31 1.49
N GLU A 101 -9.52 19.53 1.15
CA GLU A 101 -10.27 18.77 2.13
C GLU A 101 -9.48 17.49 2.42
N VAL A 102 -8.83 17.46 3.58
CA VAL A 102 -7.96 16.37 4.02
C VAL A 102 -8.67 15.66 5.16
N ASN A 103 -9.55 14.71 4.82
CA ASN A 103 -9.82 13.49 5.61
C ASN A 103 -10.99 12.72 4.98
N PRO A 104 -10.79 12.07 3.82
CA PRO A 104 -11.76 11.09 3.40
C PRO A 104 -11.68 9.86 4.33
N PRO A 105 -12.82 9.21 4.63
CA PRO A 105 -12.87 7.96 5.39
C PRO A 105 -11.95 6.92 4.75
N SER A 106 -11.44 5.96 5.52
CA SER A 106 -10.62 4.88 5.00
C SER A 106 -11.29 3.55 5.22
N THR A 107 -11.36 2.72 4.19
CA THR A 107 -11.82 1.34 4.32
C THR A 107 -10.61 0.43 4.40
N VAL A 108 -10.64 -0.56 5.28
CA VAL A 108 -9.58 -1.57 5.40
C VAL A 108 -10.09 -2.91 4.93
N LEU A 109 -9.32 -3.62 4.09
CA LEU A 109 -9.58 -5.02 3.76
C LEU A 109 -8.58 -5.90 4.48
N GLU A 110 -9.06 -6.68 5.43
CA GLU A 110 -8.33 -7.71 6.17
C GLU A 110 -8.39 -9.05 5.41
N GLY A 111 -7.34 -9.84 5.52
CA GLY A 111 -7.33 -11.20 4.99
C GLY A 111 -5.95 -11.83 5.04
N THR A 112 -5.92 -13.15 4.84
CA THR A 112 -4.69 -13.93 4.81
C THR A 112 -4.27 -14.16 3.36
N TRP A 113 -3.02 -13.85 3.03
CA TRP A 113 -2.53 -13.86 1.65
C TRP A 113 -1.29 -14.73 1.42
N PRO A 114 -1.24 -15.46 0.30
CA PRO A 114 -0.11 -16.32 -0.06
C PRO A 114 1.09 -15.50 -0.57
N ILE A 115 2.25 -15.70 0.07
CA ILE A 115 3.51 -15.00 -0.26
C ILE A 115 4.54 -16.00 -0.77
N CYS A 116 5.12 -15.73 -1.95
CA CYS A 116 6.26 -16.48 -2.45
C CYS A 116 7.62 -15.88 -2.04
N THR A 117 8.69 -16.65 -2.25
CA THR A 117 10.09 -16.22 -1.98
C THR A 117 10.44 -14.89 -2.64
N LYS A 118 9.99 -14.64 -3.88
CA LYS A 118 10.24 -13.39 -4.59
C LYS A 118 9.56 -12.18 -3.94
N CYS A 119 8.32 -12.35 -3.47
CA CYS A 119 7.62 -11.30 -2.73
C CYS A 119 8.34 -10.99 -1.41
N LYS A 120 8.74 -12.03 -0.66
CA LYS A 120 9.49 -11.90 0.60
C LYS A 120 10.82 -11.15 0.40
N ARG A 121 11.61 -11.54 -0.61
CA ARG A 121 12.88 -10.86 -0.96
C ARG A 121 12.67 -9.40 -1.35
N THR A 122 11.66 -9.12 -2.19
CA THR A 122 11.37 -7.74 -2.62
C THR A 122 10.97 -6.86 -1.43
N ARG A 123 10.14 -7.40 -0.53
CA ARG A 123 9.76 -6.72 0.70
C ARG A 123 10.96 -6.43 1.59
N GLN A 124 11.79 -7.44 1.86
CA GLN A 124 13.00 -7.29 2.67
C GLN A 124 13.92 -6.22 2.09
N LEU A 125 14.16 -6.26 0.77
CA LEU A 125 14.98 -5.25 0.09
C LEU A 125 14.39 -3.85 0.29
N CYS A 126 13.10 -3.66 0.07
CA CYS A 126 12.44 -2.35 0.28
C CYS A 126 12.54 -1.89 1.74
N GLN A 127 12.35 -2.79 2.71
CA GLN A 127 12.45 -2.47 4.13
C GLN A 127 13.89 -2.11 4.52
N TYR A 128 14.89 -2.88 4.10
CA TYR A 128 16.29 -2.58 4.38
C TYR A 128 16.73 -1.27 3.74
N THR A 129 16.36 -0.99 2.49
CA THR A 129 16.64 0.31 1.87
C THR A 129 15.94 1.44 2.64
N GLY A 130 14.69 1.25 3.07
CA GLY A 130 13.96 2.22 3.88
C GLY A 130 14.65 2.50 5.23
N HIS A 131 15.05 1.47 5.96
CA HIS A 131 15.81 1.59 7.21
C HIS A 131 17.16 2.28 6.98
N ALA A 132 17.89 1.93 5.93
CA ALA A 132 19.17 2.55 5.60
C ALA A 132 19.03 4.05 5.36
N ILE A 133 17.98 4.48 4.62
CA ILE A 133 17.68 5.89 4.41
C ILE A 133 17.44 6.58 5.76
N VAL A 134 16.61 5.99 6.62
CA VAL A 134 16.29 6.58 7.94
C VAL A 134 17.53 6.70 8.82
N LEU A 135 18.32 5.63 8.93
CA LEU A 135 19.53 5.61 9.75
C LEU A 135 20.59 6.59 9.26
N LEU A 136 20.75 6.73 7.94
CA LEU A 136 21.74 7.64 7.36
C LEU A 136 21.47 9.10 7.73
N GLY A 137 20.21 9.54 7.72
CA GLY A 137 19.93 10.92 8.14
C GLY A 137 19.86 11.13 9.63
N LEU A 138 19.48 10.11 10.43
CA LEU A 138 19.68 10.18 11.88
C LEU A 138 21.16 10.35 12.22
N ALA A 139 22.05 9.60 11.56
CA ALA A 139 23.48 9.76 11.71
C ALA A 139 23.94 11.18 11.30
N ALA A 140 23.44 11.72 10.19
CA ALA A 140 23.75 13.09 9.77
C ALA A 140 23.29 14.14 10.79
N ILE A 141 22.10 13.98 11.39
CA ILE A 141 21.60 14.85 12.47
C ILE A 141 22.53 14.78 13.68
N LEU A 142 22.91 13.58 14.11
CA LEU A 142 23.83 13.41 15.25
C LEU A 142 25.18 14.08 15.01
N VAL A 143 25.72 14.00 13.78
CA VAL A 143 26.96 14.69 13.40
C VAL A 143 26.81 16.21 13.50
N ILE A 144 25.70 16.76 13.01
CA ILE A 144 25.41 18.20 13.12
C ILE A 144 25.31 18.62 14.59
N LEU A 145 24.55 17.87 15.40
CA LEU A 145 24.39 18.16 16.83
C LEU A 145 25.73 18.07 17.58
N ALA A 146 26.58 17.11 17.27
CA ALA A 146 27.91 17.03 17.87
C ALA A 146 28.77 18.25 17.50
N ALA A 147 28.76 18.65 16.22
CA ALA A 147 29.54 19.79 15.73
C ALA A 147 29.09 21.14 16.32
N THR A 148 27.80 21.31 16.63
CA THR A 148 27.31 22.53 17.29
C THR A 148 27.74 22.62 18.75
N GLN A 149 27.90 21.49 19.44
CA GLN A 149 28.32 21.44 20.85
C GLN A 149 29.82 21.72 21.04
N THR A 150 30.67 21.33 20.09
CA THR A 150 32.15 21.41 20.23
C THR A 150 32.75 22.78 19.89
N THR A 151 31.97 23.86 19.87
CA THR A 151 32.41 25.23 19.47
C THR A 151 33.06 25.27 18.07
N THR A 152 32.88 24.22 17.27
CA THR A 152 33.33 24.11 15.87
C THR A 152 32.23 24.57 14.91
N SER A 153 31.26 25.33 15.41
CA SER A 153 30.09 25.81 14.66
C SER A 153 30.46 26.81 13.55
N ALA A 154 31.64 27.42 13.61
CA ALA A 154 32.13 28.36 12.60
C ALA A 154 32.37 27.72 11.22
N HIS A 155 32.45 26.39 11.13
CA HIS A 155 32.80 25.67 9.89
C HIS A 155 31.81 24.56 9.50
N LEU A 156 30.57 24.58 9.99
CA LEU A 156 29.55 23.66 9.51
C LEU A 156 29.37 23.85 7.99
N PRO A 157 29.69 22.85 7.16
CA PRO A 157 29.60 23.02 5.71
C PRO A 157 28.12 23.16 5.33
N VAL A 158 27.77 24.29 4.72
CA VAL A 158 26.43 24.58 4.20
C VAL A 158 25.81 23.41 3.42
N PRO A 159 26.56 22.65 2.59
CA PRO A 159 26.03 21.45 1.94
C PRO A 159 25.48 20.38 2.90
N LEU A 160 26.07 20.20 4.08
CA LEU A 160 25.60 19.24 5.08
C LEU A 160 24.26 19.69 5.70
N VAL A 161 24.14 20.98 5.98
CA VAL A 161 22.89 21.56 6.50
C VAL A 161 21.77 21.43 5.47
N LEU A 162 22.03 21.75 4.19
CA LEU A 162 21.07 21.61 3.11
C LEU A 162 20.70 20.15 2.80
N ALA A 163 21.67 19.25 2.94
CA ALA A 163 21.45 17.81 2.76
C ALA A 163 20.52 17.24 3.84
N VAL A 164 20.51 17.78 5.06
CA VAL A 164 19.58 17.36 6.12
C VAL A 164 18.25 18.10 6.03
N PHE A 165 18.28 19.42 5.83
CA PHE A 165 17.10 20.28 5.68
C PHE A 165 17.23 21.19 4.44
N PRO A 166 16.36 21.08 3.42
CA PRO A 166 15.17 20.22 3.33
C PRO A 166 15.44 18.82 2.74
N GLY A 167 16.69 18.50 2.35
CA GLY A 167 17.03 17.34 1.53
C GLY A 167 16.52 16.00 2.08
N TRP A 168 17.20 15.47 3.08
CA TRP A 168 16.88 14.16 3.66
C TRP A 168 15.58 14.20 4.46
N GLY A 169 15.34 15.24 5.26
CA GLY A 169 14.16 15.35 6.10
C GLY A 169 12.87 15.23 5.30
N LEU A 170 12.76 15.95 4.18
CA LEU A 170 11.57 15.88 3.34
C LEU A 170 11.63 14.70 2.37
N PHE A 171 12.62 14.66 1.48
CA PHE A 171 12.65 13.69 0.39
C PHE A 171 13.07 12.30 0.84
N GLY A 172 14.00 12.20 1.78
CA GLY A 172 14.46 10.94 2.35
C GLY A 172 13.33 10.23 3.12
N LEU A 173 12.61 10.93 3.99
CA LEU A 173 11.48 10.35 4.72
C LEU A 173 10.32 9.96 3.80
N ILE A 174 9.99 10.80 2.80
CA ILE A 174 8.99 10.43 1.78
C ILE A 174 9.42 9.17 1.02
N ALA A 175 10.68 9.10 0.58
CA ALA A 175 11.20 7.92 -0.12
C ALA A 175 11.15 6.67 0.76
N ALA A 176 11.56 6.77 2.03
CA ALA A 176 11.48 5.68 2.99
C ALA A 176 10.02 5.23 3.19
N TYR A 177 9.09 6.17 3.42
CA TYR A 177 7.65 5.88 3.52
C TYR A 177 7.13 5.14 2.28
N LEU A 178 7.46 5.60 1.07
CA LEU A 178 7.03 4.97 -0.17
C LEU A 178 7.62 3.56 -0.35
N LEU A 179 8.86 3.34 0.09
CA LEU A 179 9.48 2.02 0.11
C LEU A 179 8.77 1.08 1.10
N TYR A 180 8.42 1.57 2.30
CA TYR A 180 7.61 0.80 3.25
C TYR A 180 6.25 0.45 2.68
N ARG A 181 5.53 1.43 2.10
CA ARG A 181 4.24 1.18 1.44
C ARG A 181 4.39 0.13 0.33
N ARG A 182 5.39 0.29 -0.55
CA ARG A 182 5.70 -0.67 -1.62
C ARG A 182 6.00 -2.06 -1.08
N SER A 183 6.70 -2.16 0.06
CA SER A 183 7.04 -3.44 0.70
C SER A 183 5.79 -4.21 1.18
N THR A 184 4.72 -3.47 1.49
CA THR A 184 3.44 -4.01 1.96
C THR A 184 2.40 -4.22 0.86
N THR A 185 2.55 -3.57 -0.31
CA THR A 185 1.62 -3.70 -1.45
C THR A 185 2.09 -4.81 -2.41
N PHE A 186 1.71 -6.05 -2.11
CA PHE A 186 2.00 -7.19 -3.00
C PHE A 186 0.77 -7.69 -3.78
N VAL A 187 -0.44 -7.31 -3.37
CA VAL A 187 -1.70 -7.56 -4.08
C VAL A 187 -2.19 -6.26 -4.71
N SER A 188 -2.68 -6.34 -5.95
CA SER A 188 -3.29 -5.21 -6.65
C SER A 188 -4.79 -5.44 -6.76
N PHE A 189 -5.57 -4.54 -6.18
CA PHE A 189 -7.03 -4.58 -6.27
C PHE A 189 -7.52 -3.62 -7.36
N ARG A 190 -8.65 -3.97 -7.98
CA ARG A 190 -9.48 -3.01 -8.71
C ARG A 190 -10.25 -2.14 -7.69
N PRO A 191 -10.80 -0.99 -8.12
CA PRO A 191 -11.69 -0.23 -7.27
C PRO A 191 -12.84 -1.13 -6.79
N ILE A 192 -13.08 -1.13 -5.48
CA ILE A 192 -14.22 -1.83 -4.88
C ILE A 192 -15.45 -0.97 -5.16
N ALA A 193 -16.52 -1.57 -5.66
CA ALA A 193 -17.81 -0.93 -5.88
C ALA A 193 -18.95 -1.65 -5.13
N ASP A 194 -18.71 -2.90 -4.73
CA ASP A 194 -19.64 -3.76 -3.99
C ASP A 194 -18.94 -4.27 -2.72
N LEU A 195 -19.68 -4.39 -1.62
CA LEU A 195 -19.19 -4.88 -0.33
C LEU A 195 -19.16 -6.42 -0.25
N GLY A 196 -19.76 -7.13 -1.23
CA GLY A 196 -19.76 -8.59 -1.31
C GLY A 196 -18.60 -9.20 -2.13
N TRP A 197 -18.03 -8.43 -3.06
CA TRP A 197 -17.01 -8.93 -3.99
C TRP A 197 -15.96 -7.88 -4.33
N THR A 198 -14.71 -8.32 -4.48
CA THR A 198 -13.64 -7.47 -5.01
C THR A 198 -12.88 -8.19 -6.10
N GLN A 199 -12.39 -7.42 -7.08
CA GLN A 199 -11.56 -7.97 -8.15
C GLN A 199 -10.09 -7.73 -7.83
N ILE A 200 -9.32 -8.82 -7.77
CA ILE A 200 -7.86 -8.77 -7.65
C ILE A 200 -7.22 -9.03 -9.00
N ARG A 201 -6.17 -8.28 -9.31
CA ARG A 201 -5.32 -8.58 -10.46
C ARG A 201 -4.29 -9.62 -10.04
N ALA A 202 -4.46 -10.83 -10.51
CA ALA A 202 -3.64 -11.98 -10.18
C ALA A 202 -2.88 -12.52 -11.39
N HIS A 203 -1.86 -13.33 -11.13
CA HIS A 203 -1.15 -14.10 -12.15
C HIS A 203 -2.04 -15.22 -12.71
N PRO A 204 -1.96 -15.59 -14.00
CA PRO A 204 -2.80 -16.64 -14.58
C PRO A 204 -2.81 -17.95 -13.78
N ARG A 205 -1.64 -18.45 -13.37
CA ARG A 205 -1.51 -19.63 -12.48
C ARG A 205 -2.27 -19.52 -11.14
N PHE A 206 -2.42 -18.31 -10.61
CA PHE A 206 -3.23 -18.09 -9.41
C PHE A 206 -4.72 -18.22 -9.74
N ALA A 207 -5.15 -17.60 -10.85
CA ALA A 207 -6.54 -17.69 -11.32
C ALA A 207 -6.95 -19.14 -11.57
N GLU A 208 -6.11 -19.91 -12.28
CA GLU A 208 -6.32 -21.34 -12.52
C GLU A 208 -6.45 -22.13 -11.20
N ALA A 209 -5.55 -21.87 -10.23
CA ALA A 209 -5.60 -22.54 -8.94
C ALA A 209 -6.86 -22.16 -8.13
N PHE A 210 -7.27 -20.90 -8.19
CA PHE A 210 -8.48 -20.41 -7.51
C PHE A 210 -9.75 -21.01 -8.11
N GLU A 211 -9.87 -21.02 -9.43
CA GLU A 211 -11.00 -21.62 -10.16
C GLU A 211 -11.08 -23.14 -9.92
N SER A 212 -9.93 -23.82 -9.90
CA SER A 212 -9.88 -25.26 -9.59
C SER A 212 -10.36 -25.60 -8.18
N ARG A 213 -10.27 -24.67 -7.22
CA ARG A 213 -10.84 -24.85 -5.86
C ARG A 213 -12.32 -24.52 -5.82
N GLY A 214 -12.76 -23.46 -6.50
CA GLY A 214 -14.17 -23.09 -6.61
C GLY A 214 -15.04 -24.20 -7.22
N THR A 215 -14.48 -24.99 -8.15
CA THR A 215 -15.17 -26.15 -8.74
C THR A 215 -15.29 -27.35 -7.79
N VAL A 216 -14.47 -27.44 -6.74
CA VAL A 216 -14.50 -28.52 -5.74
C VAL A 216 -15.52 -28.23 -4.63
N SER A 217 -15.65 -26.98 -4.19
CA SER A 217 -16.63 -26.60 -3.15
C SER A 217 -18.08 -26.48 -3.64
N GLY A 218 -18.34 -26.65 -4.95
CA GLY A 218 -19.67 -26.64 -5.57
C GLY A 218 -20.32 -28.02 -5.74
N ARG A 219 -19.73 -29.09 -5.20
CA ARG A 219 -20.33 -30.43 -5.10
C ARG A 219 -20.35 -30.85 -3.63
N GLY A 220 -21.39 -30.42 -2.91
CA GLY A 220 -21.73 -30.87 -1.57
C GLY A 220 -23.22 -30.73 -1.39
#